data_AF-A0A3D5E6I9-F1
#
_entry.id   AF-A0A3D5E6I9-F1
#
_cell.length_a   1.000
_cell.length_b   1.000
_cell.length_c   1.000
_cell.angle_alpha   90.00
_cell.angle_beta   90.00
_cell.angle_gamma   90.00
#
_symmetry.space_group_name_H-M   'P 1'
#
loop_
_entity.id
_entity.type
_entity.pdbx_description
1 polymer ?
#
loop_
_entity_poly.entity_id
_entity_poly.type
_entity_poly.pdbx_seq_one_letter_code
_entity_poly.pdbx_strand_id
1 'polypeptide(L)'
;LNPPAPGSFRADGMRHWAVVNMPDRCLYYAFRLGEDGRYTASGTGRQAQPGIHSWVEYGYESDKKSFSYTDVSIEDHEWEEGLPRFKRGKLNLTRPDGGIDRFQLEVVSEPVYMRAGGYADGWNDRLGRGVYRGELLVEGEVWDISHPVKVFDMDGNEIPQMSGGGSYAELSTVYTNLDDPSDTGVGILECVIMTEFEGVKGP
;
A
#
# COMPACT_ATOMS: atom_id res chain seq x y z
N LEU A 1 11.12 14.53 -25.80
CA LEU A 1 10.51 13.68 -24.76
C LEU A 1 11.27 12.36 -24.77
N ASN A 2 12.10 12.11 -23.76
CA ASN A 2 12.76 10.80 -23.65
C ASN A 2 11.70 9.75 -23.32
N PRO A 3 11.78 8.54 -23.92
CA PRO A 3 10.89 7.45 -23.56
C PRO A 3 11.07 7.11 -22.07
N PRO A 4 10.03 6.61 -21.39
CA PRO A 4 10.17 6.12 -20.01
C PRO A 4 11.29 5.07 -19.97
N ALA A 5 12.05 5.06 -18.87
CA ALA A 5 13.10 4.09 -18.66
C ALA A 5 12.55 2.66 -18.82
N PRO A 6 13.29 1.73 -19.45
CA PRO A 6 12.88 0.34 -19.54
C PRO A 6 12.73 -0.20 -18.10
N GLY A 7 11.52 -0.56 -17.71
CA GLY A 7 11.20 -0.99 -16.35
C GLY A 7 10.09 -0.20 -15.65
N SER A 8 9.46 0.80 -16.30
CA SER A 8 8.23 1.38 -15.77
C SER A 8 7.11 0.32 -15.80
N PHE A 9 6.94 -0.41 -14.70
CA PHE A 9 5.76 -1.24 -14.52
C PHE A 9 4.55 -0.31 -14.48
N ARG A 10 3.79 -0.23 -15.58
CA ARG A 10 2.38 0.10 -15.47
C ARG A 10 1.75 -1.07 -14.73
N ALA A 11 1.60 -0.96 -13.42
CA ALA A 11 0.78 -1.89 -12.68
C ALA A 11 -0.68 -1.43 -12.84
N ASP A 12 -1.57 -2.38 -13.05
CA ASP A 12 -3.02 -2.19 -13.14
C ASP A 12 -3.71 -2.59 -11.83
N GLY A 13 -4.94 -2.11 -11.66
CA GLY A 13 -5.81 -2.48 -10.54
C GLY A 13 -5.39 -1.87 -9.21
N MET A 14 -5.44 -2.67 -8.15
CA MET A 14 -5.19 -2.28 -6.78
C MET A 14 -3.91 -2.90 -6.23
N ARG A 15 -3.16 -2.16 -5.42
CA ARG A 15 -2.05 -2.67 -4.62
C ARG A 15 -2.41 -2.62 -3.14
N HIS A 16 -2.10 -3.68 -2.42
CA HIS A 16 -2.05 -3.70 -0.96
C HIS A 16 -0.62 -3.92 -0.48
N TRP A 17 -0.25 -3.22 0.57
CA TRP A 17 0.96 -3.43 1.36
C TRP A 17 0.67 -3.07 2.80
N ALA A 18 1.11 -3.88 3.75
CA ALA A 18 0.96 -3.55 5.15
C ALA A 18 2.04 -4.15 6.03
N VAL A 19 2.28 -3.48 7.15
CA VAL A 19 2.96 -4.02 8.32
C VAL A 19 2.02 -3.84 9.51
N VAL A 20 1.68 -4.96 10.15
CA VAL A 20 0.66 -5.04 11.20
C VAL A 20 1.29 -5.61 12.47
N ASN A 21 1.06 -4.92 13.58
CA ASN A 21 1.40 -5.43 14.90
C ASN A 21 0.16 -6.09 15.52
N MET A 22 0.20 -7.41 15.64
CA MET A 22 -0.82 -8.23 16.31
C MET A 22 -0.38 -8.52 17.76
N PRO A 23 -1.26 -9.05 18.63
CA PRO A 23 -0.93 -9.27 20.05
C PRO A 23 0.30 -10.15 20.28
N ASP A 24 0.55 -11.15 19.44
CA ASP A 24 1.64 -12.11 19.61
C ASP A 24 2.67 -12.15 18.46
N ARG A 25 2.42 -11.41 17.37
CA ARG A 25 3.20 -11.48 16.13
C ARG A 25 3.16 -10.18 15.33
N CYS A 26 4.16 -10.00 14.47
CA CYS A 26 4.15 -9.01 13.41
C CYS A 26 3.82 -9.69 12.08
N LEU A 27 2.98 -9.03 11.29
CA LEU A 27 2.60 -9.47 9.96
C LEU A 27 3.05 -8.44 8.93
N TYR A 28 3.84 -8.87 7.96
CA TYR A 28 4.05 -8.16 6.71
C TYR A 28 3.30 -8.85 5.56
N TYR A 29 2.61 -8.08 4.73
CA TYR A 29 2.16 -8.59 3.43
C TYR A 29 2.12 -7.53 2.33
N ALA A 30 2.22 -7.98 1.09
CA ALA A 30 2.10 -7.16 -0.10
C ALA A 30 1.64 -7.96 -1.33
N PHE A 31 0.61 -7.46 -2.01
CA PHE A 31 0.10 -8.03 -3.25
C PHE A 31 -0.48 -6.93 -4.15
N ARG A 32 -0.80 -7.30 -5.38
CA ARG A 32 -1.62 -6.54 -6.31
C ARG A 32 -2.78 -7.41 -6.75
N LEU A 33 -3.95 -6.80 -6.90
CA LEU A 33 -5.12 -7.38 -7.51
C LEU A 33 -5.37 -6.60 -8.81
N GLY A 34 -5.07 -7.25 -9.94
CA GLY A 34 -5.25 -6.64 -11.27
C GLY A 34 -6.72 -6.48 -11.62
N GLU A 35 -7.00 -5.69 -12.66
CA GLU A 35 -8.37 -5.51 -13.19
C GLU A 35 -8.95 -6.84 -13.73
N ASP A 36 -8.08 -7.79 -14.09
CA ASP A 36 -8.43 -9.15 -14.51
C ASP A 36 -8.72 -10.11 -13.34
N GLY A 37 -8.68 -9.61 -12.09
CA GLY A 37 -8.90 -10.38 -10.87
C GLY A 37 -7.72 -11.24 -10.42
N ARG A 38 -6.55 -11.12 -11.06
CA ARG A 38 -5.37 -11.91 -10.66
C ARG A 38 -4.59 -11.26 -9.54
N TYR A 39 -4.18 -12.11 -8.59
CA TYR A 39 -3.27 -11.72 -7.51
C TYR A 39 -1.81 -11.90 -7.93
N THR A 40 -0.99 -10.87 -7.73
CA THR A 40 0.47 -10.94 -7.91
C THR A 40 1.21 -10.37 -6.72
N ALA A 41 2.30 -11.02 -6.34
CA ALA A 41 3.18 -10.58 -5.27
C ALA A 41 3.78 -9.19 -5.60
N SER A 42 3.87 -8.34 -4.58
CA SER A 42 4.45 -6.99 -4.68
C SER A 42 5.43 -6.70 -3.53
N GLY A 43 5.96 -5.47 -3.46
CA GLY A 43 6.92 -5.05 -2.42
C GLY A 43 8.39 -5.16 -2.82
N THR A 44 9.29 -4.93 -1.85
CA THR A 44 10.74 -4.91 -2.08
C THR A 44 11.30 -6.31 -2.35
N GLY A 45 12.11 -6.46 -3.40
CA GLY A 45 12.88 -7.68 -3.66
C GLY A 45 12.13 -8.83 -4.34
N ARG A 46 10.81 -8.74 -4.55
CA ARG A 46 10.02 -9.70 -5.33
C ARG A 46 9.04 -8.98 -6.24
N GLN A 47 9.03 -9.29 -7.53
CA GLN A 47 8.11 -8.68 -8.48
C GLN A 47 7.42 -9.74 -9.36
N ALA A 48 6.09 -9.60 -9.47
CA ALA A 48 5.25 -10.17 -10.52
C ALA A 48 5.14 -11.72 -10.57
N GLN A 49 5.31 -12.40 -9.44
CA GLN A 49 4.90 -13.81 -9.33
C GLN A 49 3.43 -13.91 -8.89
N PRO A 50 2.68 -14.94 -9.29
CA PRO A 50 1.32 -15.17 -8.78
C PRO A 50 1.29 -15.25 -7.24
N GLY A 51 0.23 -14.71 -6.63
CA GLY A 51 -0.03 -14.81 -5.20
C GLY A 51 0.41 -13.58 -4.39
N ILE A 52 1.06 -13.83 -3.26
CA ILE A 52 1.35 -12.83 -2.20
C ILE A 52 2.84 -12.85 -1.80
N HIS A 53 3.36 -11.69 -1.43
CA HIS A 53 4.61 -11.59 -0.67
C HIS A 53 4.27 -11.33 0.79
N SER A 54 4.64 -12.22 1.70
CA SER A 54 4.29 -12.06 3.11
C SER A 54 5.31 -12.69 4.04
N TRP A 55 5.27 -12.26 5.30
CA TRP A 55 6.09 -12.79 6.35
C TRP A 55 5.41 -12.56 7.71
N VAL A 56 5.32 -13.61 8.53
CA VAL A 56 4.84 -13.57 9.90
C VAL A 56 6.02 -13.83 10.81
N GLU A 57 6.30 -12.91 11.72
CA GLU A 57 7.35 -13.04 12.73
C GLU A 57 6.77 -12.97 14.13
N TYR A 58 7.35 -13.75 15.03
CA TYR A 58 7.04 -13.68 16.45
C TYR A 58 8.15 -12.93 17.17
N GLY A 59 7.87 -12.44 18.39
CA GLY A 59 8.89 -11.79 19.21
C GLY A 59 10.11 -12.69 19.43
N TYR A 60 11.29 -12.09 19.61
CA TYR A 60 12.57 -12.81 19.72
C TYR A 60 12.60 -13.91 20.81
N GLU A 61 11.77 -13.76 21.84
CA GLU A 61 11.65 -14.71 22.96
C GLU A 61 10.70 -15.89 22.67
N SER A 62 10.05 -15.90 21.51
CA SER A 62 9.08 -16.93 21.11
C SER A 62 9.77 -18.13 20.46
N ASP A 63 9.37 -19.34 20.84
CA ASP A 63 9.78 -20.58 20.17
C ASP A 63 9.03 -20.84 18.85
N LYS A 64 8.06 -19.99 18.50
CA LYS A 64 7.27 -20.14 17.27
C LYS A 64 8.12 -19.77 16.04
N LYS A 65 8.04 -20.60 14.99
CA LYS A 65 8.75 -20.35 13.74
C LYS A 65 8.01 -19.35 12.86
N SER A 66 8.77 -18.44 12.24
CA SER A 66 8.26 -17.56 11.19
C SER A 66 7.78 -18.36 9.98
N PHE A 67 6.82 -17.79 9.24
CA PHE A 67 6.30 -18.38 8.02
C PHE A 67 5.80 -17.31 7.04
N SER A 68 5.49 -17.71 5.80
CA SER A 68 4.80 -16.89 4.81
C SER A 68 3.43 -17.47 4.51
N TYR A 69 2.43 -16.61 4.30
CA TYR A 69 1.17 -17.02 3.71
C TYR A 69 1.39 -17.49 2.27
N THR A 70 0.56 -18.45 1.84
CA THR A 70 0.64 -19.10 0.54
C THR A 70 -0.36 -18.54 -0.46
N ASP A 71 -1.43 -17.90 0.01
CA ASP A 71 -2.47 -17.31 -0.82
C ASP A 71 -3.16 -16.13 -0.13
N VAL A 72 -3.87 -15.31 -0.90
CA VAL A 72 -4.61 -14.15 -0.44
C VAL A 72 -5.89 -13.92 -1.22
N SER A 73 -6.93 -13.48 -0.53
CA SER A 73 -8.05 -12.79 -1.15
C SER A 73 -8.46 -11.57 -0.33
N ILE A 74 -8.99 -10.57 -1.01
CA ILE A 74 -9.64 -9.42 -0.39
C ILE A 74 -11.00 -9.18 -1.05
N GLU A 75 -12.00 -8.92 -0.22
CA GLU A 75 -13.39 -8.79 -0.62
C GLU A 75 -14.10 -7.70 0.19
N ASP A 76 -15.34 -7.39 -0.20
CA ASP A 76 -16.18 -6.39 0.47
C ASP A 76 -15.51 -5.01 0.60
N HIS A 77 -14.83 -4.57 -0.46
CA HIS A 77 -14.18 -3.25 -0.48
C HIS A 77 -15.20 -2.14 -0.30
N GLU A 78 -14.87 -1.22 0.58
CA GLU A 78 -15.51 0.09 0.60
C GLU A 78 -14.47 1.18 0.57
N TRP A 79 -14.84 2.22 -0.15
CA TRP A 79 -14.03 3.39 -0.45
C TRP A 79 -14.69 4.60 0.19
N GLU A 80 -13.88 5.59 0.57
CA GLU A 80 -14.44 6.88 0.97
C GLU A 80 -15.15 7.55 -0.21
N GLU A 81 -16.28 8.19 0.08
CA GLU A 81 -17.14 8.74 -0.96
C GLU A 81 -16.40 9.76 -1.83
N GLY A 82 -16.38 9.50 -3.14
CA GLY A 82 -15.72 10.38 -4.12
C GLY A 82 -14.19 10.37 -4.09
N LEU A 83 -13.56 9.52 -3.27
CA LEU A 83 -12.11 9.47 -3.11
C LEU A 83 -11.59 8.05 -3.37
N PRO A 84 -10.44 7.89 -4.04
CA PRO A 84 -9.78 6.59 -4.17
C PRO A 84 -9.01 6.24 -2.89
N ARG A 85 -9.72 6.22 -1.76
CA ARG A 85 -9.18 5.94 -0.43
C ARG A 85 -9.94 4.77 0.17
N PHE A 86 -9.21 3.70 0.47
CA PHE A 86 -9.78 2.52 1.12
C PHE A 86 -10.34 2.89 2.49
N LYS A 87 -11.48 2.30 2.84
CA LYS A 87 -12.18 2.53 4.10
C LYS A 87 -12.27 1.25 4.92
N ARG A 88 -12.76 0.18 4.30
CA ARG A 88 -12.88 -1.14 4.93
C ARG A 88 -12.90 -2.26 3.89
N GLY A 89 -12.66 -3.47 4.36
CA GLY A 89 -12.74 -4.69 3.57
C GLY A 89 -12.40 -5.92 4.40
N LYS A 90 -12.51 -7.10 3.79
CA LYS A 90 -12.18 -8.38 4.44
C LYS A 90 -10.98 -9.01 3.75
N LEU A 91 -9.95 -9.30 4.52
CA LEU A 91 -8.72 -9.90 4.05
C LEU A 91 -8.63 -11.35 4.53
N ASN A 92 -8.46 -12.28 3.61
CA ASN A 92 -8.23 -13.68 3.90
C ASN A 92 -6.80 -14.07 3.51
N LEU A 93 -6.04 -14.65 4.46
CA LEU A 93 -4.65 -15.05 4.26
C LEU A 93 -4.49 -16.53 4.56
N THR A 94 -4.09 -17.31 3.55
CA THR A 94 -3.96 -18.77 3.67
C THR A 94 -2.60 -19.14 4.22
N ARG A 95 -2.59 -19.86 5.34
CA ARG A 95 -1.39 -20.37 6.02
C ARG A 95 -0.81 -21.60 5.30
N PRO A 96 0.46 -21.95 5.51
CA PRO A 96 1.07 -23.16 4.92
C PRO A 96 0.39 -24.49 5.30
N ASP A 97 -0.29 -24.54 6.44
CA ASP A 97 -1.03 -25.71 6.90
C ASP A 97 -2.46 -25.80 6.33
N GLY A 98 -2.86 -24.82 5.51
CA GLY A 98 -4.19 -24.73 4.90
C GLY A 98 -5.23 -23.99 5.76
N GLY A 99 -4.88 -23.55 6.98
CA GLY A 99 -5.73 -22.64 7.75
C GLY A 99 -5.85 -21.27 7.08
N ILE A 100 -6.90 -20.51 7.40
CA ILE A 100 -7.13 -19.17 6.84
C ILE A 100 -7.27 -18.18 7.99
N ASP A 101 -6.42 -17.16 7.99
CA ASP A 101 -6.62 -15.99 8.84
C ASP A 101 -7.56 -15.01 8.14
N ARG A 102 -8.68 -14.69 8.79
CA ARG A 102 -9.73 -13.84 8.22
C ARG A 102 -9.80 -12.56 9.02
N PHE A 103 -9.48 -11.42 8.41
CA PHE A 103 -9.44 -10.13 9.08
C PHE A 103 -10.50 -9.18 8.52
N GLN A 104 -11.25 -8.54 9.41
CA GLN A 104 -11.93 -7.28 9.11
C GLN A 104 -10.91 -6.15 9.18
N LEU A 105 -10.79 -5.39 8.10
CA LEU A 105 -9.98 -4.17 8.05
C LEU A 105 -10.88 -2.97 8.24
N GLU A 106 -10.46 -2.02 9.08
CA GLU A 106 -11.12 -0.73 9.28
C GLU A 106 -10.08 0.37 9.40
N VAL A 107 -10.12 1.33 8.47
CA VAL A 107 -9.24 2.51 8.52
C VAL A 107 -9.72 3.43 9.64
N VAL A 108 -8.80 3.80 10.53
CA VAL A 108 -9.09 4.58 11.75
C VAL A 108 -8.31 5.89 11.83
N SER A 109 -7.57 6.24 10.79
CA SER A 109 -6.84 7.52 10.74
C SER A 109 -7.08 8.25 9.44
N GLU A 110 -6.81 9.56 9.49
CA GLU A 110 -6.47 10.28 8.27
C GLU A 110 -5.13 9.75 7.71
N PRO A 111 -4.90 9.93 6.40
CA PRO A 111 -3.62 9.78 5.75
C PRO A 111 -2.43 10.32 6.57
N VAL A 112 -1.45 9.46 6.93
CA VAL A 112 -0.29 9.89 7.74
C VAL A 112 0.96 10.17 6.92
N TYR A 113 1.08 9.55 5.74
CA TYR A 113 2.24 9.72 4.87
C TYR A 113 1.90 9.36 3.43
N MET A 114 2.23 10.19 2.45
CA MET A 114 2.08 9.77 1.05
C MET A 114 3.09 8.68 0.72
N ARG A 115 2.65 7.60 0.04
CA ARG A 115 3.57 6.74 -0.70
C ARG A 115 4.45 7.63 -1.56
N ALA A 116 5.76 7.59 -1.31
CA ALA A 116 6.74 8.43 -1.98
C ALA A 116 6.48 9.95 -1.84
N GLY A 117 6.59 10.51 -0.64
CA GLY A 117 6.93 11.93 -0.48
C GLY A 117 8.30 12.27 -1.11
N GLY A 118 8.43 12.11 -2.43
CA GLY A 118 9.67 12.18 -3.20
C GLY A 118 10.49 10.88 -3.27
N TYR A 119 10.04 9.77 -2.66
CA TYR A 119 10.91 8.61 -2.50
C TYR A 119 10.88 7.62 -3.71
N ALA A 120 9.80 6.95 -4.13
CA ALA A 120 9.87 5.89 -5.18
C ALA A 120 10.57 6.32 -6.50
N ASP A 121 10.20 7.47 -7.06
CA ASP A 121 10.74 7.97 -8.33
C ASP A 121 11.54 9.29 -8.20
N GLY A 122 11.74 9.80 -6.98
CA GLY A 122 12.35 11.10 -6.76
C GLY A 122 11.36 12.27 -6.81
N TRP A 123 11.93 13.47 -6.88
CA TRP A 123 11.27 14.74 -7.11
C TRP A 123 10.62 14.83 -8.51
N ASN A 124 9.91 15.91 -8.81
CA ASN A 124 9.33 16.19 -10.14
C ASN A 124 10.36 16.24 -11.30
N ASP A 125 11.67 16.22 -10.98
CA ASP A 125 12.79 16.28 -11.92
C ASP A 125 13.24 14.90 -12.44
N ARG A 126 12.67 13.80 -11.90
CA ARG A 126 12.96 12.41 -12.28
C ARG A 126 14.40 11.94 -12.02
N LEU A 127 15.14 12.64 -11.17
CA LEU A 127 16.52 12.26 -10.85
C LEU A 127 16.61 11.19 -9.74
N GLY A 128 15.49 10.89 -9.08
CA GLY A 128 15.43 9.86 -8.02
C GLY A 128 15.83 10.36 -6.63
N ARG A 129 15.89 9.41 -5.68
CA ARG A 129 16.27 9.62 -4.27
C ARG A 129 17.76 9.97 -4.14
N GLY A 130 18.09 10.79 -3.14
CA GLY A 130 19.48 11.00 -2.71
C GLY A 130 20.33 11.86 -3.65
N VAL A 131 19.73 12.45 -4.68
CA VAL A 131 20.40 13.41 -5.57
C VAL A 131 20.57 14.73 -4.85
N TYR A 132 21.81 15.21 -4.80
CA TYR A 132 22.11 16.54 -4.31
C TYR A 132 21.65 17.60 -5.31
N ARG A 133 20.81 18.53 -4.86
CA ARG A 133 20.19 19.56 -5.70
C ARG A 133 20.67 20.99 -5.38
N GLY A 134 21.75 21.10 -4.62
CA GLY A 134 22.33 22.38 -4.23
C GLY A 134 21.95 22.81 -2.82
N GLU A 135 22.72 23.76 -2.29
CA GLU A 135 22.66 24.21 -0.90
C GLU A 135 21.37 24.98 -0.56
N LEU A 136 20.68 25.49 -1.59
CA LEU A 136 19.53 26.38 -1.45
C LEU A 136 18.23 25.79 -2.03
N LEU A 137 18.21 24.49 -2.37
CA LEU A 137 16.95 23.88 -2.79
C LEU A 137 16.03 23.76 -1.57
N VAL A 138 14.80 24.25 -1.74
CA VAL A 138 13.70 24.01 -0.81
C VAL A 138 12.73 23.05 -1.47
N GLU A 139 12.44 21.95 -0.77
CA GLU A 139 11.29 21.10 -1.07
C GLU A 139 10.02 21.79 -0.57
N GLY A 140 8.98 21.87 -1.40
CA GLY A 140 7.86 22.80 -1.22
C GLY A 140 6.53 22.27 -1.71
N GLU A 141 6.38 20.96 -1.91
CA GLU A 141 5.07 20.39 -2.16
C GLU A 141 4.20 20.45 -0.91
N VAL A 142 2.97 20.88 -1.13
CA VAL A 142 1.92 20.86 -0.14
C VAL A 142 0.99 19.71 -0.50
N TRP A 143 0.85 18.75 0.42
CA TRP A 143 -0.10 17.66 0.28
C TRP A 143 -1.39 17.99 1.05
N ASP A 144 -2.53 17.88 0.36
CA ASP A 144 -3.84 18.02 0.97
C ASP A 144 -4.26 16.70 1.63
N ILE A 145 -4.16 16.63 2.95
CA ILE A 145 -4.53 15.43 3.72
C ILE A 145 -6.01 15.01 3.54
N SER A 146 -6.89 15.94 3.14
CA SER A 146 -8.32 15.66 2.91
C SER A 146 -8.58 14.95 1.58
N HIS A 147 -7.60 15.00 0.67
CA HIS A 147 -7.68 14.36 -0.62
C HIS A 147 -6.51 13.39 -0.78
N PRO A 148 -6.75 12.07 -0.92
CA PRO A 148 -5.65 11.13 -1.01
C PRO A 148 -4.71 11.56 -2.12
N VAL A 149 -5.26 12.02 -3.26
CA VAL A 149 -4.49 12.14 -4.50
C VAL A 149 -3.92 13.51 -4.92
N LYS A 150 -4.08 14.57 -4.12
CA LYS A 150 -3.76 15.93 -4.61
C LYS A 150 -2.51 16.52 -3.97
N VAL A 151 -1.62 17.03 -4.81
CA VAL A 151 -0.37 17.69 -4.40
C VAL A 151 -0.30 19.04 -5.08
N PHE A 152 0.18 20.05 -4.37
CA PHE A 152 0.26 21.43 -4.83
C PHE A 152 1.69 21.97 -4.65
N ASP A 153 2.06 22.96 -5.45
CA ASP A 153 3.24 23.78 -5.17
C ASP A 153 2.94 24.82 -4.07
N MET A 154 3.96 25.56 -3.65
CA MET A 154 3.84 26.64 -2.65
C MET A 154 2.95 27.80 -3.11
N ASP A 155 2.72 27.94 -4.42
CA ASP A 155 1.85 28.96 -5.00
C ASP A 155 0.38 28.48 -5.12
N GLY A 156 0.11 27.23 -4.74
CA GLY A 156 -1.21 26.60 -4.74
C GLY A 156 -1.62 25.98 -6.08
N ASN A 157 -0.72 25.87 -7.06
CA ASN A 157 -1.00 25.17 -8.31
C ASN A 157 -0.89 23.66 -8.11
N GLU A 158 -1.85 22.90 -8.63
CA GLU A 158 -1.81 21.44 -8.58
C GLU A 158 -0.63 20.91 -9.42
N ILE A 159 0.21 20.09 -8.80
CA ILE A 159 1.32 19.43 -9.47
C ILE A 159 0.83 18.05 -9.94
N PRO A 160 0.92 17.73 -11.24
CA PRO A 160 0.57 16.42 -11.72
C PRO A 160 1.54 15.39 -11.14
N GLN A 161 0.98 14.31 -10.62
CA GLN A 161 1.78 13.19 -10.18
C GLN A 161 2.46 12.52 -11.36
N MET A 162 3.76 12.27 -11.24
CA MET A 162 4.50 11.61 -12.31
C MET A 162 4.13 10.12 -12.41
N SER A 163 3.93 9.67 -13.65
CA SER A 163 3.25 8.43 -14.06
C SER A 163 3.87 7.11 -13.58
N GLY A 164 3.02 6.16 -13.14
CA GLY A 164 3.36 4.73 -13.07
C GLY A 164 2.72 3.94 -11.93
N GLY A 165 2.20 4.63 -10.92
CA GLY A 165 1.53 3.96 -9.82
C GLY A 165 1.24 4.91 -8.70
N GLY A 166 -0.04 5.00 -8.32
CA GLY A 166 -0.57 5.99 -7.41
C GLY A 166 0.33 6.27 -6.22
N SER A 167 0.40 7.54 -5.85
CA SER A 167 0.95 7.88 -4.54
C SER A 167 -0.10 7.53 -3.48
N TYR A 168 0.01 8.14 -2.31
CA TYR A 168 -1.06 8.27 -1.33
C TYR A 168 -1.24 7.10 -0.37
N ALA A 169 -1.96 7.42 0.71
CA ALA A 169 -1.27 7.45 1.97
C ALA A 169 -1.25 6.14 2.72
N GLU A 170 -0.18 5.97 3.47
CA GLU A 170 -0.16 5.09 4.61
C GLU A 170 -1.27 5.52 5.58
N LEU A 171 -2.16 4.57 5.86
CA LEU A 171 -3.30 4.70 6.75
C LEU A 171 -3.05 3.82 7.98
N SER A 172 -3.48 4.28 9.15
CA SER A 172 -3.61 3.38 10.29
C SER A 172 -4.89 2.58 10.13
N THR A 173 -4.76 1.26 10.14
CA THR A 173 -5.85 0.31 9.95
C THR A 173 -5.87 -0.68 11.09
N VAL A 174 -7.06 -0.90 11.66
CA VAL A 174 -7.31 -1.98 12.62
C VAL A 174 -7.59 -3.26 11.84
N TYR A 175 -6.95 -4.34 12.27
CA TYR A 175 -7.12 -5.69 11.75
C TYR A 175 -7.72 -6.56 12.85
N THR A 176 -9.01 -6.88 12.72
CA THR A 176 -9.72 -7.71 13.70
C THR A 176 -9.92 -9.10 13.11
N ASN A 177 -9.36 -10.13 13.75
CA ASN A 177 -9.61 -11.50 13.32
C ASN A 177 -11.09 -11.87 13.53
N LEU A 178 -11.74 -12.32 12.47
CA LEU A 178 -13.16 -12.66 12.43
C LEU A 178 -13.48 -13.97 13.19
N ASP A 179 -12.48 -14.82 13.40
CA ASP A 179 -12.60 -16.07 14.16
C ASP A 179 -12.26 -15.90 15.64
N ASP A 180 -11.45 -14.90 15.97
CA ASP A 180 -11.05 -14.57 17.34
C ASP A 180 -10.85 -13.04 17.49
N PRO A 181 -11.88 -12.30 17.95
CA PRO A 181 -11.77 -10.86 18.11
C PRO A 181 -10.67 -10.40 19.09
N SER A 182 -10.14 -11.28 19.94
CA SER A 182 -9.00 -10.94 20.80
C SER A 182 -7.67 -10.86 20.03
N ASP A 183 -7.60 -11.50 18.86
CA ASP A 183 -6.52 -11.36 17.88
C ASP A 183 -6.75 -10.12 17.00
N THR A 184 -6.68 -8.95 17.64
CA THR A 184 -6.83 -7.64 16.99
C THR A 184 -5.53 -6.86 17.05
N GLY A 185 -5.09 -6.34 15.90
CA GLY A 185 -3.87 -5.56 15.76
C GLY A 185 -4.08 -4.23 15.03
N VAL A 186 -3.05 -3.40 15.04
CA VAL A 186 -3.00 -2.15 14.27
C VAL A 186 -1.83 -2.22 13.31
N GLY A 187 -2.05 -1.80 12.08
CA GLY A 187 -1.03 -1.75 11.07
C GLY A 187 -1.04 -0.46 10.29
N ILE A 188 0.07 -0.23 9.60
CA ILE A 188 0.13 0.74 8.51
C ILE A 188 -0.29 0.01 7.24
N LEU A 189 -1.32 0.53 6.58
CA LEU A 189 -1.84 0.03 5.31
C LEU A 189 -1.56 1.05 4.20
N GLU A 190 -0.93 0.58 3.14
CA GLU A 190 -0.95 1.22 1.83
C GLU A 190 -1.93 0.43 0.94
N CYS A 191 -3.04 1.06 0.57
CA CYS A 191 -3.99 0.55 -0.42
C CYS A 191 -4.09 1.57 -1.57
N VAL A 192 -3.61 1.20 -2.75
CA VAL A 192 -3.42 2.12 -3.87
C VAL A 192 -4.17 1.62 -5.10
N ILE A 193 -4.96 2.50 -5.71
CA ILE A 193 -5.50 2.27 -7.05
C ILE A 193 -4.51 2.81 -8.08
N MET A 194 -3.97 1.90 -8.90
CA MET A 194 -2.92 2.20 -9.87
C MET A 194 -3.49 2.67 -11.22
N THR A 195 -4.67 2.18 -11.59
CA THR A 195 -5.39 2.56 -12.82
C THR A 195 -6.87 2.76 -12.52
N GLU A 196 -7.66 1.70 -12.54
CA GLU A 196 -9.05 1.67 -12.11
C GLU A 196 -9.25 0.35 -11.36
N PHE A 197 -10.08 0.37 -10.32
CA PHE A 197 -10.44 -0.83 -9.59
C PHE A 197 -11.85 -0.67 -9.04
N GLU A 198 -12.76 -1.58 -9.40
CA GLU A 198 -14.17 -1.55 -8.97
C GLU A 198 -14.86 -0.18 -9.21
N GLY A 199 -14.52 0.50 -10.31
CA GLY A 199 -15.06 1.82 -10.67
C GLY A 199 -14.41 3.01 -9.94
N VAL A 200 -13.47 2.75 -9.03
CA VAL A 200 -12.62 3.76 -8.39
C VAL A 200 -11.42 4.04 -9.28
N LYS A 201 -11.19 5.32 -9.58
CA LYS A 201 -10.09 5.74 -10.46
C LYS A 201 -8.87 6.16 -9.67
N GLY A 202 -7.72 5.65 -10.09
CA GLY A 202 -6.42 6.17 -9.70
C GLY A 202 -6.14 7.54 -10.34
N PRO A 203 -5.01 8.17 -9.98
CA PRO A 203 -4.57 9.45 -10.54
C PRO A 203 -4.18 9.39 -12.03
#